data_AF-A0A7R7TBB1-F1
#
_entry.id   AF-A0A7R7TBB1-F1
#
_cell.length_a   1.000
_cell.length_b   1.000
_cell.length_c   1.000
_cell.angle_alpha   90.00
_cell.angle_beta   90.00
_cell.angle_gamma   90.00
#
_symmetry.space_group_name_H-M   'P 1'
#
loop_
_entity.id
_entity.type
_entity.pdbx_description
1 polymer ?
#
loop_
_entity_poly.entity_id
_entity_poly.type
_entity_poly.pdbx_seq_one_letter_code
_entity_poly.pdbx_strand_id
1 'polypeptide(L)' 'MTTKSATFTGEFHSRLDSIIERGKAAGLNLSDICKKAGVARATPDRWKAKAPKTIQVVDQLEAAVAKAEREASK' A
#
# COMPACT_ATOMS: atom_id res chain seq x y z
N MET A 1 -14.00 9.53 3.28
CA MET A 1 -14.00 8.07 3.34
C MET A 1 -13.26 7.56 2.11
N THR A 2 -12.06 7.00 2.27
CA THR A 2 -11.26 6.48 1.15
C THR A 2 -11.31 4.96 1.18
N THR A 3 -12.22 4.38 0.42
CA THR A 3 -12.26 2.95 0.12
C THR A 3 -11.33 2.66 -1.05
N LYS A 4 -10.07 2.29 -0.77
CA LYS A 4 -9.15 1.59 -1.68
C LYS A 4 -8.76 0.30 -0.95
N SER A 5 -8.80 -0.94 -1.46
CA SER A 5 -9.23 -1.57 -2.73
C SER A 5 -9.19 -3.11 -2.51
N ALA A 6 -9.78 -3.91 -3.42
CA ALA A 6 -9.91 -5.38 -3.38
C ALA A 6 -8.58 -6.20 -3.48
N THR A 7 -7.42 -5.55 -3.39
CA THR A 7 -6.09 -6.17 -3.51
C THR A 7 -5.17 -5.64 -2.42
N PHE A 8 -4.16 -6.42 -2.03
CA PHE A 8 -3.18 -6.04 -1.02
C PHE A 8 -2.36 -4.82 -1.45
N THR A 9 -1.99 -4.71 -2.73
CA THR A 9 -1.39 -3.47 -3.30
C THR A 9 -2.32 -2.26 -3.17
N GLY A 10 -3.62 -2.46 -3.41
CA GLY A 10 -4.62 -1.42 -3.28
C GLY A 10 -4.74 -0.88 -1.86
N GLU A 11 -4.84 -1.79 -0.88
CA GLU A 11 -4.88 -1.47 0.55
C GLU A 11 -3.57 -0.79 1.01
N PHE A 12 -2.41 -1.26 0.53
CA PHE A 12 -1.13 -0.64 0.84
C PHE A 12 -1.09 0.85 0.43
N HIS A 13 -1.48 1.16 -0.81
CA HIS A 13 -1.56 2.56 -1.25
C HIS A 13 -2.62 3.36 -0.50
N SER A 14 -3.77 2.75 -0.20
CA SER A 14 -4.83 3.37 0.63
C SER A 14 -4.28 3.85 1.98
N ARG A 15 -3.55 2.97 2.67
CA ARG A 15 -2.93 3.28 3.96
C ARG A 15 -1.84 4.33 3.84
N LEU A 16 -1.02 4.26 2.80
CA LEU A 16 0.01 5.26 2.55
C LEU A 16 -0.60 6.66 2.35
N ASP A 17 -1.65 6.76 1.54
CA ASP A 17 -2.39 8.01 1.32
C ASP A 17 -3.04 8.50 2.62
N SER A 18 -3.68 7.61 3.38
CA SER A 18 -4.28 7.94 4.68
C SER A 18 -3.27 8.48 5.69
N ILE A 19 -2.06 7.91 5.74
CA ILE A 19 -0.96 8.42 6.59
C ILE A 19 -0.59 9.84 6.19
N ILE A 20 -0.46 10.10 4.89
CA ILE A 20 -0.10 11.41 4.36
C ILE A 20 -1.18 12.45 4.68
N GLU A 21 -2.44 12.13 4.46
CA GLU A 21 -3.55 13.05 4.72
C GLU A 21 -3.72 13.34 6.21
N ARG A 22 -3.61 12.33 7.08
CA ARG A 22 -3.62 12.56 8.53
C ARG A 22 -2.43 13.38 9.00
N GLY A 23 -1.25 13.17 8.41
CA GLY A 23 -0.08 13.99 8.67
C GLY A 23 -0.30 15.45 8.29
N LYS A 24 -0.85 15.71 7.10
CA LYS A 24 -1.22 17.06 6.65
C LYS A 24 -2.23 17.72 7.59
N ALA A 25 -3.26 16.99 8.01
CA ALA A 25 -4.25 17.48 8.96
C ALA A 25 -3.64 17.83 10.33
N ALA A 26 -2.53 17.19 10.70
CA ALA A 26 -1.73 17.49 11.88
C ALA A 26 -0.62 18.55 11.64
N GLY A 27 -0.63 19.23 10.49
CA GLY A 27 0.36 20.26 10.15
C GLY A 27 1.74 19.73 9.73
N LEU A 28 1.85 18.43 9.41
CA LEU A 28 3.10 17.81 8.96
C LEU A 28 3.11 17.62 7.44
N ASN A 29 4.23 17.88 6.80
CA ASN A 29 4.46 17.44 5.42
C ASN A 29 5.10 16.04 5.39
N LEU A 30 5.18 15.42 4.21
CA LEU A 30 5.73 14.06 4.08
C LEU A 30 7.21 13.97 4.47
N SER A 31 8.00 15.03 4.32
CA SER A 31 9.39 15.07 4.79
C SER A 31 9.45 15.05 6.33
N ASP A 32 8.57 15.77 7.01
CA ASP A 32 8.48 15.76 8.48
C ASP A 32 8.09 14.38 9.00
N ILE A 33 7.12 13.74 8.34
CA ILE A 33 6.68 12.37 8.65
C ILE A 33 7.86 11.41 8.49
N CYS A 34 8.58 11.48 7.37
CA CYS A 34 9.75 10.64 7.10
C CYS A 34 10.85 10.84 8.15
N LYS A 35 11.17 12.10 8.48
CA LYS A 35 12.16 12.44 9.50
C LYS A 35 11.79 11.89 10.88
N LYS A 36 10.53 12.09 11.31
CA LYS A 36 10.02 11.58 12.59
C LYS A 36 10.02 10.04 12.65
N ALA A 37 9.74 9.38 11.53
CA ALA A 37 9.72 7.92 11.43
C ALA A 37 11.11 7.28 11.24
N GLY A 38 12.17 8.07 11.06
CA GLY A 38 13.50 7.55 10.74
C GLY A 38 13.58 6.89 9.35
N VAL A 39 12.71 7.29 8.41
CA VAL A 39 12.61 6.71 7.07
C VAL A 39 13.15 7.70 6.03
N ALA A 40 13.93 7.21 5.06
CA ALA A 40 14.38 8.03 3.94
C ALA A 40 13.20 8.48 3.06
N ARG A 41 13.13 9.76 2.69
CA ARG A 41 12.03 10.34 1.88
C ARG A 41 11.77 9.61 0.57
N ALA A 42 12.84 9.09 -0.06
CA ALA A 42 12.80 8.32 -1.29
C ALA A 42 12.01 7.01 -1.15
N THR A 43 11.86 6.48 0.06
CA THR A 43 11.12 5.23 0.31
C THR A 43 9.62 5.38 0.02
N PRO A 44 8.86 6.28 0.68
CA PRO A 44 7.47 6.50 0.32
C PRO A 44 7.29 7.11 -1.07
N ASP A 45 8.25 7.85 -1.62
CA ASP A 45 8.17 8.30 -3.02
C ASP A 45 8.20 7.13 -4.00
N ARG A 46 9.09 6.16 -3.81
CA ARG A 46 9.09 4.92 -4.59
C ARG A 46 7.79 4.14 -4.40
N TRP A 47 7.29 4.04 -3.17
CA TRP A 47 6.06 3.32 -2.86
C TRP A 47 4.82 3.94 -3.51
N LYS A 48 4.76 5.26 -3.67
CA LYS A 48 3.69 5.93 -4.43
C LYS A 48 3.70 5.58 -5.91
N ALA A 49 4.88 5.39 -6.49
CA ALA A 49 5.02 5.00 -7.89
C ALA A 49 4.77 3.49 -8.09
N LYS A 50 5.24 2.66 -7.15
CA LYS A 50 5.15 1.21 -7.20
C LYS A 50 5.23 0.60 -5.81
N ALA A 51 4.24 -0.22 -5.44
CA ALA A 51 4.27 -0.98 -4.20
C ALA A 51 5.52 -1.87 -4.09
N PRO A 52 6.04 -2.12 -2.87
CA PRO A 52 7.14 -3.05 -2.65
C PRO A 52 6.88 -4.42 -3.28
N LYS A 53 7.94 -5.11 -3.72
CA LYS A 53 7.80 -6.43 -4.35
C LYS A 53 7.11 -7.44 -3.43
N THR A 54 7.37 -7.38 -2.12
CA THR A 54 6.72 -8.24 -1.13
C THR A 54 5.20 -8.07 -1.11
N ILE A 55 4.70 -6.84 -1.19
CA ILE A 55 3.25 -6.53 -1.29
C ILE A 55 2.67 -7.13 -2.59
N GLN A 56 3.39 -6.98 -3.70
CA GLN A 56 2.97 -7.56 -4.98
C GLN A 56 2.95 -9.10 -4.98
N VAL A 57 3.87 -9.73 -4.24
CA VAL A 57 3.89 -11.20 -4.10
C VAL A 57 2.64 -11.68 -3.37
N VAL A 58 2.12 -10.94 -2.39
CA VAL A 58 0.86 -11.31 -1.72
C VAL A 58 -0.30 -11.36 -2.72
N ASP A 59 -0.44 -10.34 -3.57
CA ASP A 59 -1.47 -10.35 -4.64
C ASP A 59 -1.29 -11.53 -5.61
N GLN A 60 -0.03 -11.91 -5.90
CA GLN A 60 0.26 -13.07 -6.76
C GLN A 60 -0.18 -14.39 -6.11
N LEU A 61 0.01 -14.53 -4.80
CA LEU A 61 -0.43 -15.70 -4.04
C LEU A 61 -1.96 -15.78 -3.99
N GLU A 62 -2.63 -14.67 -3.70
CA GLU A 62 -4.10 -14.59 -3.71
C GLU A 62 -4.67 -14.97 -5.08
N ALA A 63 -4.06 -14.45 -6.17
CA ALA A 63 -4.47 -14.79 -7.52
C ALA A 63 -4.29 -16.29 -7.85
N ALA A 64 -3.23 -16.93 -7.34
CA ALA A 64 -2.99 -18.35 -7.53
C ALA A 64 -4.05 -19.21 -6.82
N VAL A 65 -4.40 -18.86 -5.58
CA VAL A 65 -5.45 -19.56 -4.82
C VAL A 65 -6.81 -19.37 -5.47
N ALA A 66 -7.18 -18.13 -5.81
CA ALA A 66 -8.45 -17.85 -6.48
C ALA A 66 -8.60 -18.57 -7.83
N LYS A 67 -7.49 -18.82 -8.52
CA LYS A 67 -7.49 -19.65 -9.73
C LYS A 67 -7.78 -21.12 -9.41
N ALA A 68 -7.09 -21.69 -8.42
CA ALA A 68 -7.31 -23.08 -8.00
C ALA A 68 -8.74 -23.33 -7.50
N GLU A 69 -9.34 -22.39 -6.77
CA GLU A 69 -10.73 -22.49 -6.29
C GLU A 69 -11.73 -22.57 -7.45
N ARG A 70 -11.53 -21.76 -8.50
CA ARG A 70 -12.37 -21.78 -9.71
C ARG A 70 -12.24 -23.06 -10.50
N GLU A 71 -11.06 -23.68 -10.49
CA GLU A 71 -10.81 -24.96 -11.14
C GLU A 71 -11.41 -26.13 -10.36
N ALA A 72 -11.38 -26.07 -9.02
CA ALA A 72 -11.99 -27.08 -8.14
C ALA A 72 -13.53 -27.02 -8.12
N SER A 73 -14.12 -25.88 -8.46
CA SER A 73 -15.58 -25.67 -8.50
C SER A 73 -16.21 -26.07 -9.84
N LYS A 74 -15.44 -26.68 -10.75
CA LYS A 74 -15.88 -27.23 -12.04
C LYS A 74 -15.94 -28.75 -12.00
#